data_AF-A0A523B257-F1
#
_entry.id   AF-A0A523B257-F1
#
_cell.length_a   1.000
_cell.length_b   1.000
_cell.length_c   1.000
_cell.angle_alpha   90.00
_cell.angle_beta   90.00
_cell.angle_gamma   90.00
#
_symmetry.space_group_name_H-M   'P 1'
#
loop_
_entity.id
_entity.type
_entity.pdbx_description
1 polymer ?
#
loop_
_entity_poly.entity_id
_entity_poly.type
_entity_poly.pdbx_seq_one_letter_code
_entity_poly.pdbx_strand_id
1 'polypeptide(L)'
;MKKVKTSIFVSEDLWREFKKHVASRDRELSEALEELIREELMVDLESAVQELAGRLEVEVDFKPIKAVASISMLVREMRDEREGSILR
;
A
#
# COMPACT_ATOMS: atom_id res chain seq x y z
N MET A 1 -13.96 12.03 11.70
CA MET A 1 -15.09 11.35 11.02
C MET A 1 -16.23 11.14 12.02
N LYS A 2 -17.48 11.09 11.56
CA LYS A 2 -18.64 10.83 12.42
C LYS A 2 -18.73 9.32 12.70
N LYS A 3 -18.82 8.91 13.97
CA LYS A 3 -19.01 7.50 14.33
C LYS A 3 -20.48 7.09 14.10
N VAL A 4 -20.70 5.86 13.62
CA VAL A 4 -22.02 5.25 13.44
C VAL A 4 -22.07 3.97 14.26
N LYS A 5 -23.20 3.72 14.92
CA LYS A 5 -23.43 2.46 15.64
C LYS A 5 -23.91 1.40 14.65
N THR A 6 -23.22 0.27 14.60
CA THR A 6 -23.52 -0.85 13.71
C THR A 6 -23.60 -2.14 14.52
N SER A 7 -24.60 -2.97 14.24
CA SER A 7 -24.71 -4.32 14.82
C SER A 7 -24.22 -5.34 13.80
N ILE A 8 -23.27 -6.20 14.20
CA ILE A 8 -22.69 -7.25 13.37
C ILE A 8 -22.78 -8.60 14.07
N PHE A 9 -22.90 -9.68 13.30
CA PHE A 9 -22.82 -11.04 13.83
C PHE A 9 -21.40 -11.58 13.66
N VAL A 10 -20.82 -12.09 14.75
CA VAL A 10 -19.46 -12.63 14.80
C VAL A 10 -19.48 -13.92 15.62
N SER A 11 -18.58 -14.85 15.32
CA SER A 11 -18.36 -16.02 16.17
C SER A 11 -18.08 -15.61 17.63
N GLU A 12 -18.75 -16.27 18.57
CA GLU A 12 -18.61 -15.97 20.00
C GLU A 12 -17.18 -16.14 20.49
N ASP A 13 -16.54 -17.25 20.13
CA ASP A 13 -15.18 -17.56 20.56
C ASP A 13 -14.19 -16.53 20.03
N LEU A 14 -14.34 -16.14 18.76
CA LEU A 14 -13.49 -15.16 18.10
C LEU A 14 -13.68 -13.76 18.73
N TRP A 15 -14.92 -13.36 19.00
CA TRP A 15 -15.22 -12.10 19.67
C TRP A 15 -14.68 -12.05 21.10
N ARG A 16 -14.73 -13.17 21.83
CA ARG A 16 -14.20 -13.29 23.18
C ARG A 16 -12.68 -13.13 23.19
N GLU A 17 -11.97 -13.83 22.32
CA GLU A 17 -10.50 -13.72 22.23
C GLU A 17 -10.07 -12.33 21.76
N PHE A 18 -10.77 -11.73 20.80
CA PHE A 18 -10.51 -10.36 20.37
C PHE A 18 -10.65 -9.35 21.51
N LYS A 19 -11.74 -9.43 22.29
CA LYS A 19 -11.93 -8.55 23.46
C LYS A 19 -10.83 -8.70 24.50
N LYS A 20 -10.39 -9.92 24.80
CA LYS A 20 -9.28 -10.17 25.74
C LYS A 20 -7.99 -9.52 25.23
N HIS A 21 -7.69 -9.70 23.95
CA HIS A 21 -6.51 -9.12 23.32
C HIS A 21 -6.52 -7.59 23.39
N VAL A 22 -7.64 -6.96 23.04
CA VAL A 22 -7.79 -5.50 23.10
C VAL A 22 -7.68 -4.98 24.54
N ALA A 23 -8.34 -5.64 25.49
CA ALA A 23 -8.27 -5.27 26.91
C ALA A 23 -6.84 -5.39 27.47
N SER A 24 -6.07 -6.39 27.04
CA SER A 24 -4.67 -6.55 27.47
C SER A 24 -3.74 -5.41 27.03
N ARG A 25 -4.16 -4.63 26.04
CA ARG A 25 -3.43 -3.48 25.47
C ARG A 25 -3.97 -2.12 25.92
N ASP A 26 -4.95 -2.11 26.83
CA ASP A 26 -5.63 -0.90 27.32
C ASP A 26 -6.21 -0.01 26.20
N ARG A 27 -6.76 -0.64 25.14
CA ARG A 27 -7.34 0.04 23.97
C ARG A 27 -8.86 -0.03 23.95
N GLU A 28 -9.49 0.93 23.27
CA GLU A 28 -10.94 0.91 23.06
C GLU A 28 -11.32 -0.15 22.01
N LEU A 29 -12.36 -0.95 22.27
CA LEU A 29 -12.83 -1.99 21.34
C LEU A 29 -13.27 -1.42 19.99
N SER A 30 -13.92 -0.25 19.99
CA SER A 30 -14.33 0.41 18.74
C SER A 30 -13.12 0.86 17.92
N GLU A 31 -12.05 1.32 18.57
CA GLU A 31 -10.84 1.78 17.91
C GLU A 31 -10.08 0.61 17.28
N ALA A 32 -9.92 -0.49 18.03
CA ALA A 32 -9.28 -1.70 17.52
C ALA A 32 -10.05 -2.32 16.34
N LEU A 33 -11.39 -2.29 16.38
CA LEU A 33 -12.21 -2.74 15.26
C LEU A 33 -12.09 -1.80 14.05
N GLU A 34 -12.02 -0.48 14.27
CA GLU A 34 -11.85 0.50 13.20
C GLU A 34 -10.48 0.34 12.51
N GLU A 35 -9.41 0.07 13.27
CA GLU A 35 -8.08 -0.20 12.73
C GLU A 35 -8.07 -1.46 11.85
N LEU A 36 -8.67 -2.56 12.31
CA LEU A 36 -8.81 -3.78 11.48
C LEU A 36 -9.56 -3.51 10.17
N ILE A 37 -10.60 -2.67 10.21
CA ILE A 37 -11.34 -2.27 9.01
C ILE A 37 -10.45 -1.43 8.07
N ARG A 38 -9.62 -0.53 8.61
CA ARG A 38 -8.68 0.28 7.80
C ARG A 38 -7.61 -0.59 7.15
N GLU A 39 -7.07 -1.56 7.88
CA GLU A 39 -6.11 -2.53 7.38
C GLU A 39 -6.69 -3.36 6.23
N GLU A 40 -7.90 -3.91 6.42
CA GLU A 40 -8.60 -4.69 5.38
C GLU A 40 -8.88 -3.86 4.12
N LEU A 41 -9.26 -2.59 4.30
CA LEU A 41 -9.53 -1.67 3.20
C LEU A 41 -8.25 -1.04 2.61
N MET A 42 -7.08 -1.34 3.17
CA MET A 42 -5.79 -0.76 2.78
C MET A 42 -5.82 0.79 2.70
N VAL A 43 -6.59 1.44 3.58
CA VAL A 43 -6.88 2.89 3.52
C VAL A 43 -5.59 3.71 3.54
N ASP A 44 -4.58 3.22 4.25
CA ASP A 44 -3.30 3.90 4.46
C ASP A 44 -2.16 3.34 3.59
N LEU A 45 -2.45 2.45 2.62
CA LEU A 45 -1.41 1.86 1.79
C LEU A 45 -0.75 2.89 0.87
N GLU A 46 -1.56 3.71 0.19
CA GLU A 46 -1.04 4.71 -0.75
C GLU A 46 -0.19 5.76 0.00
N SER A 47 -0.67 6.23 1.15
CA SER A 47 0.07 7.17 1.99
C SER A 47 1.34 6.54 2.56
N ALA A 48 1.30 5.29 3.02
CA ALA A 48 2.48 4.58 3.51
C ALA A 48 3.52 4.36 2.40
N VAL A 49 3.09 4.03 1.17
CA VAL A 49 3.98 3.91 0.00
C VAL A 49 4.57 5.26 -0.38
N GLN A 50 3.78 6.33 -0.38
CA GLN A 50 4.29 7.68 -0.64
C GLN A 50 5.24 8.18 0.46
N GLU A 51 4.98 7.87 1.72
CA GLU A 51 5.88 8.19 2.84
C GLU A 51 7.20 7.43 2.72
N LEU A 52 7.16 6.14 2.36
CA LEU A 52 8.35 5.35 2.04
C LEU A 52 9.09 5.92 0.84
N ALA A 53 8.40 6.28 -0.24
CA ALA A 53 8.96 6.88 -1.43
C ALA A 53 9.48 8.30 -1.21
N GLY A 54 8.93 9.06 -0.25
CA GLY A 54 9.42 10.37 0.14
C GLY A 54 10.62 10.30 1.10
N ARG A 55 10.69 9.26 1.94
CA ARG A 55 11.89 8.93 2.74
C ARG A 55 13.02 8.41 1.88
N LEU A 56 12.67 7.63 0.87
CA LEU A 56 13.53 7.31 -0.26
C LEU A 56 13.47 8.49 -1.23
N GLU A 57 13.97 9.67 -0.84
CA GLU A 57 14.57 10.56 -1.84
C GLU A 57 15.68 9.74 -2.50
N VAL A 58 15.30 8.87 -3.44
CA VAL A 58 16.22 8.22 -4.35
C VAL A 58 16.56 9.36 -5.29
N GLU A 59 17.48 10.20 -4.83
CA GLU A 59 18.33 10.95 -5.72
C GLU A 59 18.94 9.86 -6.61
N VAL A 60 18.35 9.68 -7.79
CA VAL A 60 18.79 8.65 -8.71
C VAL A 60 20.13 9.16 -9.22
N ASP A 61 21.19 8.92 -8.45
CA ASP A 61 22.56 9.28 -8.79
C ASP A 61 23.06 8.26 -9.80
N PHE A 62 22.62 8.42 -11.04
CA PHE A 62 23.25 7.75 -12.16
C PHE A 62 24.11 8.79 -12.89
N LYS A 63 25.41 8.54 -12.91
CA LYS A 63 26.30 9.24 -13.82
C LYS A 63 25.94 8.83 -15.25
N PRO A 64 25.45 9.75 -16.11
CA PRO A 64 25.08 9.39 -17.47
C PRO A 64 26.30 8.85 -18.20
N ILE A 65 26.24 7.61 -18.66
CA ILE A 65 27.26 7.06 -19.54
C ILE A 65 27.05 7.62 -20.94
N LYS A 66 28.15 7.96 -21.64
CA LYS A 66 28.06 8.28 -23.06
C LYS A 66 27.60 7.02 -23.78
N ALA A 67 26.44 7.10 -24.42
CA ALA A 67 25.94 6.03 -25.27
C ALA A 67 26.93 5.78 -26.41
N VAL A 68 27.30 4.51 -26.61
CA VAL A 68 28.21 4.09 -27.68
C VAL A 68 27.48 4.05 -29.04
N ALA A 69 26.14 4.06 -29.02
CA ALA A 69 25.27 3.97 -30.19
C ALA A 69 24.14 5.02 -30.13
N SER A 70 23.32 5.11 -31.20
CA SER A 70 22.21 6.05 -31.26
C SER A 70 21.13 5.71 -30.22
N ILE A 71 21.01 6.58 -29.22
CA ILE A 71 19.99 6.47 -28.15
C ILE A 71 18.58 6.42 -28.76
N SER A 72 18.37 7.07 -29.91
CA SER A 72 17.10 7.09 -30.61
C SER A 72 16.65 5.73 -31.14
N MET A 73 17.56 4.82 -31.51
CA MET A 73 17.19 3.45 -31.88
C MET A 73 16.79 2.66 -30.64
N LEU A 74 17.60 2.72 -29.58
CA LEU A 74 17.32 2.02 -28.32
C LEU A 74 15.97 2.43 -27.72
N VAL A 75 15.67 3.74 -27.68
CA VAL A 75 14.38 4.22 -27.16
C VAL A 75 13.20 3.78 -28.04
N ARG A 76 13.38 3.68 -29.36
CA ARG A 76 12.34 3.15 -30.26
C ARG A 76 12.10 1.67 -30.01
N GLU A 77 13.15 0.86 -29.96
CA GLU A 77 13.02 -0.57 -29.65
C GLU A 77 12.31 -0.81 -28.32
N MET A 78 12.73 -0.13 -27.26
CA MET A 78 12.08 -0.24 -25.94
C MET A 78 10.60 0.20 -25.96
N ARG A 79 10.24 1.21 -26.76
CA ARG A 79 8.86 1.67 -26.89
C ARG A 79 8.01 0.68 -27.67
N ASP A 80 8.54 0.19 -28.79
CA ASP A 80 7.82 -0.68 -29.72
C ASP A 80 7.67 -2.10 -29.14
N GLU A 81 8.65 -2.60 -28.36
CA GLU A 81 8.51 -3.83 -27.56
C GLU A 81 7.40 -3.71 -26.51
N ARG A 82 7.31 -2.56 -25.83
CA ARG A 82 6.25 -2.32 -24.85
C ARG A 82 4.88 -2.27 -25.52
N GLU A 83 4.73 -1.56 -26.63
CA GLU A 83 3.47 -1.54 -27.40
C GLU A 83 3.08 -2.94 -27.87
N GLY A 84 4.05 -3.75 -28.33
CA GLY A 84 3.84 -5.14 -28.72
C GLY A 84 3.41 -6.06 -27.56
N SER A 85 3.82 -5.76 -26.32
CA SER A 85 3.42 -6.50 -25.12
C SER A 85 2.02 -6.14 -24.61
N ILE A 86 1.51 -4.95 -24.92
CA ILE A 86 0.17 -4.49 -24.50
C ILE A 86 -0.91 -4.99 -25.47
N LEU A 87 -0.54 -5.27 -26.72
CA LEU A 87 -1.42 -5.75 -27.78
C LEU A 87 -1.50 -7.30 -27.87
N ARG A 88 -1.00 -8.02 -26.86
CA ARG A 88 -1.07 -9.49 -26.76
C ARG A 88 -2.09 -9.97 -25.76
#